data_AF-A0A2R7SW97-F1
#
_entry.id   AF-A0A2R7SW97-F1
#
_cell.length_a   1.000
_cell.length_b   1.000
_cell.length_c   1.000
_cell.angle_alpha   90.00
_cell.angle_beta   90.00
_cell.angle_gamma   90.00
#
_symmetry.space_group_name_H-M   'P 1'
#
loop_
_entity.id
_entity.type
_entity.pdbx_description
1 polymer ?
#
loop_
_entity_poly.entity_id
_entity_poly.type
_entity_poly.pdbx_seq_one_letter_code
_entity_poly.pdbx_strand_id
1 'polypeptide(L)' 'MTVRTALVTARSAPAHERAIRTLMDWQIEVDEAMFLGGLAKGEFLREFEPDFFFDDQAGHIASAAAHVPAGHVTLGIAAG' A
#
# COMPACT_ATOMS: atom_id res chain seq x y z
N MET A 1 -3.62 -9.13 20.72
CA MET A 1 -4.13 -8.85 19.36
C MET A 1 -2.91 -8.73 18.46
N THR A 2 -2.88 -9.46 17.36
CA THR A 2 -1.78 -9.39 16.38
C THR A 2 -2.21 -8.46 15.26
N VAL A 3 -1.37 -7.48 14.92
CA VAL A 3 -1.61 -6.62 13.76
C VAL A 3 -1.23 -7.42 12.50
N ARG A 4 -2.13 -7.47 11.52
CA ARG A 4 -1.82 -8.02 10.19
C ARG A 4 -1.47 -6.87 9.25
N THR A 5 -0.37 -7.01 8.54
CA THR A 5 0.20 -5.99 7.66
C THR A 5 0.08 -6.41 6.20
N ALA A 6 -0.35 -5.47 5.36
CA ALA A 6 -0.47 -5.70 3.93
C ALA A 6 0.26 -4.61 3.15
N LEU A 7 1.11 -5.02 2.20
CA LEU A 7 1.64 -4.12 1.17
C LEU A 7 0.59 -3.98 0.07
N VAL A 8 0.06 -2.78 -0.18
CA VAL A 8 -0.84 -2.50 -1.30
C VAL A 8 -0.18 -1.54 -2.28
N THR A 9 0.08 -1.99 -3.51
CA THR A 9 0.81 -1.20 -4.50
C THR A 9 0.17 -1.22 -5.88
N ALA A 10 0.27 -0.11 -6.62
CA ALA A 10 -0.21 0.00 -7.99
C ALA A 10 0.70 -0.73 -9.01
N ARG A 11 1.88 -1.21 -8.58
CA ARG A 11 2.82 -1.93 -9.45
C ARG A 11 2.19 -3.22 -9.98
N SER A 12 2.40 -3.52 -11.27
CA SER A 12 2.06 -4.79 -11.93
C SER A 12 3.27 -5.74 -11.98
N ALA A 13 3.10 -6.97 -12.46
CA ALA A 13 4.23 -7.79 -12.89
C ALA A 13 4.91 -7.18 -14.14
N PRO A 14 6.26 -7.15 -14.21
CA PRO A 14 7.27 -7.72 -13.29
C PRO A 14 7.75 -6.76 -12.19
N ALA A 15 7.19 -5.55 -12.08
CA ALA A 15 7.63 -4.53 -11.12
C ALA A 15 7.41 -4.90 -9.63
N HIS A 16 6.70 -6.01 -9.36
CA HIS A 16 6.52 -6.56 -8.02
C HIS A 16 7.82 -7.08 -7.39
N GLU A 17 8.75 -7.63 -8.19
CA GLU A 17 10.01 -8.18 -7.67
C GLU A 17 10.83 -7.12 -6.94
N ARG A 18 10.90 -5.90 -7.48
CA ARG A 18 11.65 -4.81 -6.85
C ARG A 18 11.11 -4.48 -5.46
N ALA A 19 9.78 -4.45 -5.29
CA ALA A 19 9.17 -4.12 -4.00
C ALA A 19 9.47 -5.20 -2.96
N ILE A 20 9.36 -6.48 -3.35
CA ILE A 20 9.67 -7.62 -2.49
C ILE A 20 11.15 -7.61 -2.08
N ARG A 21 12.07 -7.40 -3.04
CA ARG A 21 13.51 -7.32 -2.75
C ARG A 21 13.84 -6.19 -1.78
N THR A 22 13.25 -5.00 -1.94
CA THR A 22 13.44 -3.91 -0.97
C THR A 22 13.00 -4.29 0.44
N LEU A 23 11.84 -4.94 0.59
CA LEU A 23 11.39 -5.40 1.91
C LEU A 23 12.35 -6.43 2.51
N MET A 24 12.85 -7.38 1.71
CA MET A 24 13.84 -8.37 2.14
C MET A 24 15.17 -7.72 2.56
N ASP A 25 15.68 -6.80 1.75
CA ASP A 25 16.93 -6.07 2.03
C ASP A 25 16.82 -5.24 3.31
N TRP A 26 15.64 -4.72 3.63
CA TRP A 26 15.35 -3.97 4.87
C TRP A 26 14.95 -4.86 6.05
N GLN A 27 14.85 -6.18 5.84
CA GLN A 27 14.39 -7.14 6.83
C GLN A 27 12.99 -6.80 7.39
N ILE A 28 12.09 -6.34 6.51
CA ILE A 28 10.69 -6.04 6.82
C ILE A 28 9.82 -7.18 6.32
N GLU A 29 9.05 -7.77 7.24
CA GLU A 29 8.04 -8.78 6.92
C GLU A 29 6.66 -8.14 6.74
N VAL A 30 5.87 -8.68 5.81
CA VAL A 30 4.45 -8.34 5.62
C VAL A 30 3.64 -9.64 5.54
N ASP A 31 2.44 -9.65 6.11
CA ASP A 31 1.57 -10.83 6.09
C ASP A 31 0.97 -11.05 4.69
N GLU A 32 0.69 -9.97 3.97
CA GLU A 32 0.09 -10.01 2.63
C GLU A 32 0.73 -8.96 1.70
N ALA A 33 0.77 -9.26 0.39
CA ALA A 33 1.22 -8.31 -0.63
C ALA A 33 0.28 -8.33 -1.84
N MET A 34 -0.31 -7.18 -2.12
CA MET A 34 -1.34 -6.95 -3.14
C MET A 34 -0.81 -6.03 -4.24
N PHE A 35 -0.66 -6.58 -5.44
CA PHE A 35 -0.15 -5.88 -6.63
C PHE A 35 -1.31 -5.57 -7.57
N LEU A 36 -1.85 -4.37 -7.45
CA LEU A 36 -3.11 -3.97 -8.09
C LEU A 36 -3.00 -3.72 -9.60
N GLY A 37 -1.79 -3.56 -10.13
CA GLY A 37 -1.56 -3.42 -11.57
C GLY A 37 -2.35 -2.30 -12.26
N GLY A 38 -2.62 -1.20 -11.55
CA GLY A 38 -3.41 -0.08 -12.04
C GLY A 38 -4.89 -0.08 -11.63
N LEU A 39 -5.38 -1.10 -10.92
CA LEU A 39 -6.71 -1.05 -10.30
C LEU A 39 -6.80 0.08 -9.27
N ALA A 40 -8.00 0.66 -9.14
CA ALA A 40 -8.26 1.73 -8.20
C ALA A 40 -8.12 1.24 -6.75
N LYS A 41 -7.24 1.88 -5.99
CA LYS A 41 -6.99 1.55 -4.58
C LYS A 41 -8.25 1.69 -3.71
N GLY A 42 -9.07 2.73 -3.93
CA GLY A 42 -10.28 2.96 -3.14
C GLY A 42 -11.25 1.78 -3.16
N GLU A 43 -11.63 1.29 -4.35
CA GLU A 43 -12.53 0.14 -4.49
C GLU A 43 -11.92 -1.15 -3.93
N PHE A 44 -10.61 -1.37 -4.11
CA PHE A 44 -9.93 -2.50 -3.50
C PHE A 44 -9.97 -2.45 -1.97
N LEU A 45 -9.66 -1.28 -1.39
CA LEU A 45 -9.64 -1.08 0.07
C LEU A 45 -11.03 -1.19 0.68
N ARG A 46 -12.08 -0.80 -0.05
CA ARG A 46 -13.47 -0.98 0.36
C ARG A 46 -13.82 -2.45 0.57
N GLU A 47 -13.34 -3.34 -0.31
CA GLU A 47 -13.59 -4.79 -0.20
C GLU A 47 -12.62 -5.46 0.78
N PHE A 48 -11.37 -4.97 0.87
CA PHE A 48 -10.35 -5.52 1.75
C PHE A 48 -10.56 -5.15 3.24
N GLU A 49 -11.29 -4.06 3.51
CA GLU A 49 -11.68 -3.60 4.85
C GLU A 49 -10.53 -3.52 5.88
N PRO A 50 -9.41 -2.84 5.61
CA PRO A 50 -8.34 -2.64 6.59
C PRO A 50 -8.79 -1.68 7.71
N ASP A 51 -8.31 -1.93 8.94
CA ASP A 51 -8.51 -1.02 10.07
C ASP A 51 -7.91 0.38 9.80
N PHE A 52 -6.73 0.42 9.17
CA PHE A 52 -6.03 1.64 8.76
C PHE A 52 -5.28 1.44 7.45
N PHE A 53 -5.29 2.46 6.60
CA PHE A 53 -4.52 2.53 5.36
C PHE A 53 -3.53 3.70 5.39
N PHE A 54 -2.31 3.50 4.90
CA PHE A 54 -1.28 4.53 4.82
C PHE A 54 -0.69 4.61 3.41
N ASP A 55 -0.50 5.83 2.92
CA ASP A 55 0.09 6.12 1.61
C ASP A 55 0.78 7.49 1.65
N ASP A 56 1.75 7.72 0.76
CA ASP A 56 2.48 8.98 0.64
C ASP A 56 1.87 9.90 -0.44
N GLN A 57 1.01 9.39 -1.30
CA GLN A 57 0.36 10.18 -2.36
C GLN A 57 -1.00 10.70 -1.92
N ALA A 58 -1.16 12.02 -1.88
CA ALA A 58 -2.42 12.67 -1.53
C ALA A 58 -3.62 12.18 -2.36
N GLY A 59 -3.40 11.85 -3.64
CA GLY A 59 -4.45 11.28 -4.51
C GLY A 59 -4.92 9.89 -4.06
N HIS A 60 -4.00 9.01 -3.63
CA HIS A 60 -4.37 7.72 -3.06
C HIS A 60 -5.11 7.87 -1.73
N ILE A 61 -4.67 8.80 -0.88
CA ILE A 61 -5.34 9.10 0.38
C ILE A 61 -6.75 9.63 0.16
N ALA A 62 -6.94 10.58 -0.77
CA ALA A 62 -8.27 11.10 -1.09
C ALA A 62 -9.22 10.00 -1.59
N SER A 63 -8.73 9.08 -2.43
CA SER A 63 -9.52 7.93 -2.88
C SER A 63 -9.80 6.93 -1.77
N ALA A 64 -8.84 6.65 -0.88
CA ALA A 64 -9.00 5.68 0.20
C ALA A 64 -9.89 6.22 1.34
N ALA A 65 -9.76 7.49 1.69
CA ALA A 65 -10.49 8.15 2.78
C ALA A 65 -12.02 8.18 2.58
N ALA A 66 -12.48 7.96 1.35
CA ALA A 66 -13.89 7.78 1.04
C ALA A 66 -14.46 6.43 1.52
N HIS A 67 -13.59 5.47 1.85
CA HIS A 67 -13.96 4.09 2.16
C HIS A 67 -13.40 3.60 3.51
N VAL A 68 -12.18 4.01 3.87
CA VAL A 68 -11.45 3.49 5.04
C VAL A 68 -10.69 4.60 5.77
N PRO A 69 -10.38 4.45 7.08
CA PRO A 69 -9.46 5.36 7.77
C PRO A 69 -8.10 5.42 7.05
N ALA A 70 -7.72 6.60 6.57
CA ALA A 70 -6.52 6.79 5.77
C ALA A 70 -5.59 7.85 6.39
N GLY A 71 -4.30 7.52 6.51
CA GLY A 71 -3.25 8.39 7.01
C GLY A 71 -2.24 8.76 5.92
N HIS A 72 -2.05 10.06 5.69
CA HIS A 72 -1.03 10.56 4.75
C HIS A 72 0.35 10.58 5.40
N VAL A 73 1.33 9.91 4.76
CA VAL A 73 2.73 9.95 5.18
C VAL A 73 3.43 11.12 4.49
N THR A 74 3.70 12.21 5.21
CA THR A 74 4.15 13.51 4.66
C THR A 74 5.60 13.55 4.17
N LEU A 75 6.41 12.52 4.42
CA LEU A 75 7.80 12.41 3.99
C LEU A 75 8.00 11.19 3.10
N GLY A 76 7.40 11.21 1.91
CA GLY A 76 7.76 10.25 0.86
C GLY A 76 9.19 10.52 0.36
N ILE A 77 9.99 9.49 0.15
CA ILE A 77 11.28 9.64 -0.54
C ILE A 77 10.97 10.00 -1.99
N ALA A 78 11.17 11.27 -2.37
CA ALA A 78 11.23 11.65 -3.77
C ALA A 78 12.42 10.90 -4.38
N ALA A 79 12.15 9.97 -5.29
CA ALA A 79 13.21 9.34 -6.06
C ALA A 79 13.99 10.44 -6.79
N GLY A 80 15.28 10.57 -6.45
CA GLY A 80 16.26 11.23 -7.30
C GLY A 80 16.57 10.39 -8.53
#